data_AF-A0A8T3NRI8-F1
#
_entry.id   AF-A0A8T3NRI8-F1
#
_cell.length_a   1.000
_cell.length_b   1.000
_cell.length_c   1.000
_cell.angle_alpha   90.00
_cell.angle_beta   90.00
_cell.angle_gamma   90.00
#
_symmetry.space_group_name_H-M   'P 1'
#
loop_
_entity.id
_entity.type
_entity.pdbx_description
1 polymer ?
#
loop_
_entity_poly.entity_id
_entity_poly.type
_entity_poly.pdbx_seq_one_letter_code
_entity_poly.pdbx_strand_id
1 'polypeptide(L)'
;MTIDTTRIQQLFSQPLKVANLGLDLFADALDAEGVEAARVEWRPPLIELEPEAAALFNDPRIEAANQEAVGQMMAAQPMLVDVRPAREVLPDMTERTFFHAGPPLDWASASGPMRGALIGAMLYEGLAQSAEQAESLAERGEIELSPCHHHEAVGPMAGVISPSMPVMVVENAAGENRAHCTLNEGLGKVLRYGANGPEVIERLRWFEHVFGPLVGAALRAIGGVDLRVMTAQAIQMGDECHNRNKAGTNLFTREIAPALVECGAPTADIAAVLRFLQGNDFFYLNLAMAMGKAAADAAHDVAGSTMVSTMARNGTEFGIRVSGLGDRWFTAPSEPVRGLYFPGYGPADANPDIGDSAITETVGIGGFALAGAPAIVQFIGGTPADALRYT
;
A
#
# COMPACT_ATOMS: atom_id res chain seq x y z
N MET A 1 1.58 30.53 48.14
CA MET A 1 2.80 29.75 47.85
C MET A 1 3.97 30.72 47.94
N THR A 2 4.75 30.69 49.02
CA THR A 2 5.88 31.61 49.21
C THR A 2 7.05 31.07 48.39
N ILE A 3 7.50 31.85 47.39
CA ILE A 3 8.62 31.43 46.53
C ILE A 3 9.89 31.45 47.38
N ASP A 4 10.57 30.31 47.50
CA ASP A 4 11.85 30.16 48.19
C ASP A 4 12.97 30.80 47.36
N THR A 5 13.32 32.04 47.71
CA THR A 5 14.32 32.83 47.00
C THR A 5 15.75 32.28 47.15
N THR A 6 16.01 31.45 48.17
CA THR A 6 17.32 30.86 48.39
C THR A 6 17.65 29.80 47.34
N ARG A 7 16.67 28.99 46.95
CA ARG A 7 16.81 28.02 45.83
C ARG A 7 17.01 28.70 44.48
N ILE A 8 16.33 29.82 44.26
CA ILE A 8 16.47 30.62 43.03
C ILE A 8 17.89 31.21 42.94
N GLN A 9 18.43 31.73 44.05
CA GLN A 9 19.80 32.25 44.06
C GLN A 9 20.85 31.16 43.83
N GLN A 10 20.62 29.94 44.31
CA GLN A 10 21.52 28.81 44.07
C GLN A 10 21.60 28.43 42.58
N LEU A 11 20.49 28.51 41.85
CA LEU A 11 20.43 28.28 40.39
C LEU A 11 21.39 29.19 39.60
N PHE A 12 21.58 30.44 40.04
CA PHE A 12 22.48 31.40 39.39
C PHE A 12 23.95 31.27 39.82
N SER A 13 24.25 30.39 40.78
CA SER A 13 25.61 30.19 41.32
C SER A 13 26.27 28.87 40.85
N GLN A 14 25.56 28.09 40.04
CA GLN A 14 26.00 26.79 39.53
C GLN A 14 26.00 26.80 37.99
N PRO A 15 26.79 25.92 37.34
CA PRO A 15 26.70 25.74 35.89
C PRO A 15 25.26 25.44 35.47
N LEU A 16 24.76 26.18 34.47
CA LEU A 16 23.42 26.00 33.94
C LEU A 16 23.29 24.65 33.24
N LYS A 17 22.19 23.95 33.50
CA LYS A 17 21.74 22.80 32.72
C LYS A 17 20.46 23.19 32.02
N VAL A 18 20.54 23.41 30.71
CA VAL A 18 19.41 23.97 29.95
C VAL A 18 18.74 22.86 29.15
N ALA A 19 17.41 22.82 29.20
CA ALA A 19 16.60 22.09 28.24
C ALA A 19 15.99 23.11 27.28
N ASN A 20 16.39 23.09 26.01
CA ASN A 20 15.84 23.98 24.98
C ASN A 20 14.59 23.36 24.36
N LEU A 21 13.49 24.10 24.35
CA LEU A 21 12.22 23.70 23.71
C LEU A 21 11.87 24.72 22.63
N GLY A 22 11.59 24.26 21.41
CA GLY A 22 11.19 25.13 20.30
C GLY A 22 12.35 25.47 19.37
N LEU A 23 12.70 26.75 19.23
CA LEU A 23 13.67 27.20 18.24
C LEU A 23 15.11 26.83 18.64
N ASP A 24 15.84 26.18 17.72
CA ASP A 24 17.25 25.81 17.93
C ASP A 24 18.18 27.01 18.09
N LEU A 25 17.78 28.19 17.59
CA LEU A 25 18.53 29.44 17.73
C LEU A 25 18.96 29.72 19.18
N PHE A 26 18.14 29.34 20.18
CA PHE A 26 18.49 29.54 21.59
C PHE A 26 19.52 28.52 22.08
N ALA A 27 19.44 27.26 21.64
CA ALA A 27 20.45 26.26 21.96
C ALA A 27 21.79 26.60 21.28
N ASP A 28 21.76 27.07 20.04
CA ASP A 28 22.96 27.49 19.29
C ASP A 28 23.68 28.66 19.98
N ALA A 29 22.93 29.62 20.53
CA ALA A 29 23.49 30.72 21.29
C ALA A 29 24.16 30.25 22.59
N LEU A 30 23.59 29.25 23.27
CA LEU A 30 24.17 28.66 24.48
C LEU A 30 25.44 27.87 24.17
N ASP A 31 25.41 27.07 23.10
CA ASP A 31 26.57 26.31 22.64
C ASP A 31 27.74 27.24 22.28
N ALA A 32 27.47 28.39 21.64
CA ALA A 32 28.48 29.40 21.31
C ALA A 32 29.16 30.02 22.54
N GLU A 33 28.45 30.09 23.68
CA GLU A 33 28.97 30.56 24.97
C GLU A 33 29.55 29.41 25.83
N GLY A 34 29.63 28.19 25.28
CA GLY A 34 30.16 27.02 25.97
C GLY A 34 29.24 26.43 27.05
N VAL A 35 27.93 26.73 26.98
CA VAL A 35 26.90 26.19 27.87
C VAL A 35 26.16 25.05 27.19
N GLU A 36 26.19 23.85 27.78
CA GLU A 36 25.50 22.68 27.23
C GLU A 36 23.97 22.84 27.34
N ALA A 37 23.28 22.73 26.20
CA ALA A 37 21.82 22.71 26.13
C ALA A 37 21.32 21.38 25.55
N ALA A 38 20.49 20.68 26.32
CA ALA A 38 19.74 19.53 25.83
C ALA A 38 18.59 20.02 24.94
N ARG A 39 18.68 19.78 23.63
CA ARG A 39 17.61 20.11 22.68
C ARG A 39 16.48 19.10 22.84
N VAL A 40 15.29 19.60 23.17
CA VAL A 40 14.07 18.79 23.26
C VAL A 40 13.34 18.96 21.94
N GLU A 41 13.24 17.87 21.18
CA GLU A 41 12.45 17.85 19.96
C GLU A 41 10.97 17.99 20.32
N TRP A 42 10.43 19.19 20.08
CA TRP A 42 9.05 19.51 20.36
C TRP A 42 8.46 20.36 19.25
N ARG A 43 7.23 20.05 18.87
CA ARG A 43 6.44 20.83 17.94
C ARG A 43 5.04 21.00 18.53
N PRO A 44 4.40 22.17 18.37
CA PRO A 44 3.00 22.29 18.73
C PRO A 44 2.19 21.29 17.89
N PRO A 45 1.09 20.73 18.42
CA PRO A 45 0.20 19.90 17.64
C PRO A 45 -0.28 20.67 16.40
N LEU A 46 -0.34 19.99 15.26
CA LEU A 46 -0.79 20.59 13.99
C LEU A 46 -2.30 20.85 13.96
N ILE A 47 -3.03 20.36 14.97
CA ILE A 47 -4.46 20.51 15.16
C ILE A 47 -4.74 21.06 16.56
N GLU A 48 -5.89 21.70 16.71
CA GLU A 48 -6.43 22.03 18.03
C GLU A 48 -6.75 20.73 18.76
N LEU A 49 -6.16 20.54 19.94
CA LEU A 49 -6.36 19.31 20.72
C LEU A 49 -7.64 19.42 21.54
N GLU A 50 -8.53 18.44 21.36
CA GLU A 50 -9.63 18.22 22.29
C GLU A 50 -9.06 17.95 23.70
N PRO A 51 -9.56 18.62 24.76
CA PRO A 51 -9.02 18.49 26.11
C PRO A 51 -8.96 17.05 26.61
N GLU A 52 -9.91 16.20 26.21
CA GLU A 52 -9.97 14.78 26.56
C GLU A 52 -8.83 13.98 25.91
N ALA A 53 -8.40 14.35 24.69
CA ALA A 53 -7.30 13.70 23.98
C ALA A 53 -5.94 14.13 24.54
N ALA A 54 -5.82 15.34 25.10
CA ALA A 54 -4.57 15.86 25.65
C ALA A 54 -3.97 14.95 26.74
N ALA A 55 -4.82 14.28 27.55
CA ALA A 55 -4.38 13.35 28.59
C ALA A 55 -3.81 12.03 28.03
N LEU A 56 -4.08 11.71 26.77
CA LEU A 56 -3.58 10.51 26.09
C LEU A 56 -2.18 10.74 25.48
N PHE A 57 -1.79 12.00 25.25
CA PHE A 57 -0.43 12.31 24.79
C PHE A 57 0.57 11.88 25.87
N ASN A 58 1.49 10.99 25.50
CA ASN A 58 2.48 10.34 26.37
C ASN A 58 1.91 9.30 27.37
N ASP A 59 0.71 8.75 27.15
CA ASP A 59 0.26 7.61 27.96
C ASP A 59 1.18 6.39 27.70
N PRO A 60 1.89 5.86 28.71
CA PRO A 60 2.83 4.76 28.53
C PRO A 60 2.15 3.46 28.06
N ARG A 61 0.84 3.32 28.25
CA ARG A 61 0.08 2.16 27.77
C ARG A 61 -0.10 2.21 26.25
N ILE A 62 -0.31 3.41 25.69
CA ILE A 62 -0.40 3.63 24.24
C ILE A 62 0.98 3.40 23.62
N GLU A 63 2.03 3.93 24.24
CA GLU A 63 3.40 3.72 23.76
C GLU A 63 3.78 2.22 23.75
N ALA A 64 3.47 1.49 24.82
CA ALA A 64 3.70 0.04 24.86
C ALA A 64 2.90 -0.71 23.78
N ALA A 65 1.64 -0.34 23.54
CA ALA A 65 0.83 -0.94 22.48
C ALA A 65 1.36 -0.62 21.08
N ASN A 66 1.87 0.59 20.86
CA ASN A 66 2.50 0.99 19.60
C ASN A 66 3.81 0.23 19.36
N GLN A 67 4.63 0.05 20.40
CA GLN A 67 5.87 -0.74 20.32
C GLN A 67 5.60 -2.20 19.99
N GLU A 68 4.55 -2.79 20.56
CA GLU A 68 4.12 -4.15 20.21
C GLU A 68 3.67 -4.22 18.74
N ALA A 69 2.78 -3.31 18.32
CA ALA A 69 2.27 -3.28 16.95
C ALA A 69 3.38 -3.12 15.90
N VAL A 70 4.30 -2.16 16.07
CA VAL A 70 5.42 -1.98 15.13
C VAL A 70 6.39 -3.16 15.19
N GLY A 71 6.57 -3.77 16.37
CA GLY A 71 7.35 -4.99 16.53
C GLY A 71 6.80 -6.15 15.70
N GLN A 72 5.48 -6.37 15.74
CA GLN A 72 4.80 -7.38 14.93
C GLN A 72 4.90 -7.08 13.43
N MET A 73 4.72 -5.82 13.02
CA MET A 73 4.92 -5.39 11.62
C MET A 73 6.33 -5.73 11.12
N MET A 74 7.35 -5.46 11.93
CA MET A 74 8.75 -5.66 11.55
C MET A 74 9.20 -7.12 11.61
N ALA A 75 8.56 -7.91 12.46
CA ALA A 75 8.79 -9.35 12.56
C ALA A 75 8.19 -10.14 11.39
N ALA A 76 7.21 -9.57 10.66
CA ALA A 76 6.56 -10.23 9.54
C ALA A 76 7.55 -10.75 8.48
N GLN A 77 7.23 -11.91 7.92
CA GLN A 77 7.99 -12.60 6.87
C GLN A 77 7.06 -12.98 5.72
N PRO A 78 6.66 -12.01 4.87
CA PRO A 78 5.72 -12.26 3.78
C PRO A 78 6.38 -13.09 2.67
N MET A 79 5.93 -14.34 2.54
CA MET A 79 6.38 -15.30 1.54
C MET A 79 5.34 -15.41 0.43
N LEU A 80 5.71 -15.09 -0.81
CA LEU A 80 4.89 -15.38 -1.98
C LEU A 80 4.99 -16.87 -2.30
N VAL A 81 3.88 -17.61 -2.14
CA VAL A 81 3.90 -19.08 -2.20
C VAL A 81 3.15 -19.66 -3.39
N ASP A 82 2.17 -18.94 -3.94
CA ASP A 82 1.31 -19.47 -5.02
C ASP A 82 0.62 -18.37 -5.83
N VAL A 83 -0.05 -18.79 -6.91
CA VAL A 83 -1.06 -18.01 -7.63
C VAL A 83 -2.31 -18.88 -7.80
N ARG A 84 -3.46 -18.40 -7.33
CA ARG A 84 -4.71 -19.18 -7.26
C ARG A 84 -5.93 -18.35 -7.68
N PRO A 85 -7.01 -18.96 -8.20
CA PRO A 85 -8.27 -18.25 -8.41
C PRO A 85 -8.76 -17.62 -7.11
N ALA A 86 -9.23 -16.37 -7.17
CA ALA A 86 -9.66 -15.59 -6.02
C ALA A 86 -10.67 -16.33 -5.15
N ARG A 87 -11.69 -16.95 -5.75
CA ARG A 87 -12.73 -17.73 -5.05
C ARG A 87 -12.23 -18.92 -4.24
N GLU A 88 -11.01 -19.40 -4.51
CA GLU A 88 -10.45 -20.56 -3.80
C GLU A 88 -9.72 -20.16 -2.52
N VAL A 89 -9.29 -18.90 -2.40
CA VAL A 89 -8.35 -18.46 -1.36
C VAL A 89 -8.80 -17.22 -0.60
N LEU A 90 -9.69 -16.39 -1.17
CA LEU A 90 -10.19 -15.21 -0.48
C LEU A 90 -11.44 -15.55 0.35
N PRO A 91 -11.50 -15.09 1.62
CA PRO A 91 -12.65 -15.33 2.47
C PRO A 91 -13.90 -14.67 1.90
N ASP A 92 -15.06 -15.27 2.19
CA ASP A 92 -16.41 -14.74 1.88
C ASP A 92 -16.71 -14.40 0.41
N MET A 93 -15.83 -14.76 -0.53
CA MET A 93 -16.04 -14.51 -1.96
C MET A 93 -17.06 -15.50 -2.55
N THR A 94 -18.15 -14.96 -3.09
CA THR A 94 -19.16 -15.73 -3.85
C THR A 94 -19.06 -15.45 -5.36
N GLU A 95 -19.85 -16.14 -6.18
CA GLU A 95 -19.91 -15.90 -7.64
C GLU A 95 -20.34 -14.46 -8.02
N ARG A 96 -20.94 -13.71 -7.09
CA ARG A 96 -21.43 -12.34 -7.31
C ARG A 96 -20.77 -11.31 -6.40
N THR A 97 -19.68 -11.70 -5.73
CA THR A 97 -18.91 -10.80 -4.87
C THR A 97 -17.73 -10.22 -5.65
N PHE A 98 -17.59 -8.91 -5.64
CA PHE A 98 -16.50 -8.17 -6.26
C PHE A 98 -15.81 -7.32 -5.21
N PHE A 99 -14.51 -7.54 -5.03
CA PHE A 99 -13.74 -6.68 -4.15
C PHE A 99 -13.23 -5.45 -4.89
N HIS A 100 -12.96 -4.37 -4.17
CA HIS A 100 -12.45 -3.12 -4.72
C HIS A 100 -11.44 -2.46 -3.79
N ALA A 101 -10.66 -1.53 -4.31
CA ALA A 101 -9.75 -0.72 -3.49
C ALA A 101 -10.51 0.28 -2.59
N GLY A 102 -9.88 0.69 -1.50
CA GLY A 102 -10.34 1.75 -0.60
C GLY A 102 -11.39 1.34 0.44
N PRO A 103 -11.95 2.31 1.18
CA PRO A 103 -13.00 2.07 2.17
C PRO A 103 -14.32 1.61 1.51
N PRO A 104 -15.30 1.10 2.28
CA PRO A 104 -16.58 0.61 1.78
C PRO A 104 -17.24 1.56 0.78
N LEU A 105 -17.70 1.01 -0.34
CA LEU A 105 -18.19 1.78 -1.48
C LEU A 105 -19.45 1.13 -2.05
N ASP A 106 -20.43 1.94 -2.42
CA ASP A 106 -21.56 1.50 -3.24
C ASP A 106 -21.40 1.89 -4.72
N TRP A 107 -22.19 1.28 -5.59
CA TRP A 107 -22.15 1.54 -7.03
C TRP A 107 -22.42 3.02 -7.37
N ALA A 108 -23.36 3.64 -6.65
CA ALA A 108 -23.77 5.02 -6.90
C ALA A 108 -22.62 6.02 -6.63
N SER A 109 -21.78 5.71 -5.65
CA SER A 109 -20.64 6.53 -5.26
C SER A 109 -19.34 6.14 -5.98
N ALA A 110 -19.32 5.03 -6.72
CA ALA A 110 -18.13 4.59 -7.44
C ALA A 110 -17.68 5.58 -8.52
N SER A 111 -16.39 5.89 -8.54
CA SER A 111 -15.75 6.73 -9.57
C SER A 111 -15.83 6.11 -10.97
N GLY A 112 -15.64 6.90 -12.02
CA GLY A 112 -15.66 6.42 -13.41
C GLY A 112 -14.73 5.23 -13.68
N PRO A 113 -13.43 5.31 -13.31
CA PRO A 113 -12.50 4.19 -13.43
C PRO A 113 -12.94 2.95 -12.63
N MET A 114 -13.47 3.13 -11.43
CA MET A 114 -13.98 2.04 -10.60
C MET A 114 -15.16 1.32 -11.28
N ARG A 115 -16.15 2.07 -11.76
CA ARG A 115 -17.30 1.51 -12.51
C ARG A 115 -16.84 0.77 -13.76
N GLY A 116 -15.92 1.36 -14.53
CA GLY A 116 -15.35 0.73 -15.71
C GLY A 116 -14.70 -0.63 -15.40
N ALA A 117 -13.96 -0.71 -14.29
CA ALA A 117 -13.31 -1.94 -13.84
C ALA A 117 -14.33 -3.00 -13.39
N LEU A 118 -15.35 -2.61 -12.62
CA LEU A 118 -16.44 -3.50 -12.20
C LEU A 118 -17.23 -4.05 -13.40
N ILE A 119 -17.51 -3.21 -14.39
CA ILE A 119 -18.12 -3.63 -15.67
C ILE A 119 -17.23 -4.66 -16.36
N GLY A 120 -15.94 -4.37 -16.52
CA GLY A 120 -15.00 -5.30 -17.15
C GLY A 120 -14.89 -6.63 -16.41
N ALA A 121 -14.93 -6.61 -15.08
CA ALA A 121 -14.93 -7.81 -14.25
C ALA A 121 -16.23 -8.62 -14.43
N MET A 122 -17.40 -7.98 -14.49
CA MET A 122 -18.67 -8.68 -14.76
C MET A 122 -18.73 -9.30 -16.17
N LEU A 123 -18.17 -8.61 -17.17
CA LEU A 123 -18.00 -9.15 -18.53
C LEU A 123 -17.03 -10.34 -18.53
N TYR A 124 -15.92 -10.21 -17.81
CA TYR A 124 -14.95 -11.29 -17.64
C TYR A 124 -15.59 -12.51 -16.98
N GLU A 125 -16.36 -12.37 -15.91
CA GLU A 125 -17.05 -13.49 -15.26
C GLU A 125 -18.23 -14.05 -16.06
N GLY A 126 -18.64 -13.38 -17.16
CA GLY A 126 -19.79 -13.79 -17.96
C GLY A 126 -21.14 -13.52 -17.29
N LEU A 127 -21.19 -12.66 -16.26
CA LEU A 127 -22.43 -12.22 -15.63
C LEU A 127 -23.22 -11.25 -16.52
N ALA A 128 -22.52 -10.53 -17.40
CA ALA A 128 -23.09 -9.61 -18.37
C ALA A 128 -22.51 -9.83 -19.76
N GLN A 129 -23.29 -9.51 -20.79
CA GLN A 129 -22.91 -9.56 -22.21
C GLN A 129 -22.59 -8.18 -22.78
N SER A 130 -22.92 -7.11 -22.06
CA SER A 130 -22.62 -5.73 -22.44
C SER A 130 -22.40 -4.85 -21.21
N ALA A 131 -21.81 -3.67 -21.41
CA ALA A 131 -21.60 -2.70 -20.35
C ALA A 131 -22.94 -2.26 -19.73
N GLU A 132 -23.96 -2.01 -20.56
CA GLU A 132 -25.29 -1.60 -20.11
C GLU A 132 -25.96 -2.68 -19.24
N GLN A 133 -25.78 -3.96 -19.59
CA GLN A 133 -26.28 -5.05 -18.76
C GLN A 133 -25.54 -5.11 -17.42
N ALA A 134 -24.21 -4.92 -17.42
CA ALA A 134 -23.39 -4.92 -16.21
C ALA A 134 -23.76 -3.77 -15.28
N GLU A 135 -23.92 -2.55 -15.80
CA GLU A 135 -24.40 -1.38 -15.05
C GLU A 135 -25.77 -1.66 -14.43
N SER A 136 -26.69 -2.23 -15.21
CA SER A 136 -28.04 -2.52 -14.74
C SER A 136 -28.07 -3.60 -13.64
N LEU A 137 -27.16 -4.57 -13.65
CA LEU A 137 -27.00 -5.53 -12.55
C LEU A 137 -26.53 -4.82 -11.27
N ALA A 138 -25.52 -3.95 -11.39
CA ALA A 138 -24.99 -3.21 -10.26
C ALA A 138 -26.02 -2.25 -9.65
N GLU A 139 -26.78 -1.52 -10.47
CA GLU A 139 -27.84 -0.60 -10.03
C GLU A 139 -28.98 -1.32 -9.30
N ARG A 140 -29.27 -2.58 -9.66
CA ARG A 140 -30.29 -3.40 -8.98
C ARG A 140 -29.77 -4.07 -7.71
N GLY A 141 -28.51 -3.88 -7.35
CA GLY A 141 -27.90 -4.54 -6.18
C GLY A 141 -27.75 -6.05 -6.35
N GLU A 142 -27.59 -6.52 -7.59
CA GLU A 142 -27.42 -7.95 -7.90
C GLU A 142 -25.97 -8.44 -7.81
N ILE A 143 -25.05 -7.56 -7.42
CA ILE A 143 -23.66 -7.86 -7.07
C ILE A 143 -23.37 -7.30 -5.69
N GLU A 144 -22.43 -7.91 -4.99
CA GLU A 144 -21.94 -7.46 -3.71
C GLU A 144 -20.57 -6.80 -3.88
N LEU A 145 -20.39 -5.62 -3.28
CA LEU A 145 -19.13 -4.87 -3.29
C LEU A 145 -18.55 -4.86 -1.88
N SER A 146 -17.26 -5.17 -1.76
CA SER A 146 -16.56 -5.12 -0.47
C SER A 146 -15.10 -4.68 -0.62
N PRO A 147 -14.53 -3.93 0.33
CA PRO A 147 -13.11 -3.57 0.31
C PRO A 147 -12.19 -4.78 0.30
N CYS A 148 -11.13 -4.75 -0.52
CA CYS A 148 -10.07 -5.77 -0.49
C CYS A 148 -9.50 -5.94 0.92
N HIS A 149 -9.36 -4.84 1.67
CA HIS A 149 -8.78 -4.83 3.01
C HIS A 149 -9.59 -5.62 4.07
N HIS A 150 -10.87 -5.92 3.80
CA HIS A 150 -11.69 -6.79 4.65
C HIS A 150 -11.50 -8.28 4.37
N HIS A 151 -10.85 -8.62 3.24
CA HIS A 151 -10.75 -9.99 2.74
C HIS A 151 -9.31 -10.40 2.48
N GLU A 152 -8.39 -10.00 3.36
CA GLU A 152 -6.96 -10.33 3.26
C GLU A 152 -6.35 -9.95 1.90
N ALA A 153 -6.85 -8.90 1.24
CA ALA A 153 -6.43 -8.54 -0.11
C ALA A 153 -6.09 -7.05 -0.22
N VAL A 154 -5.39 -6.72 -1.31
CA VAL A 154 -5.14 -5.34 -1.78
C VAL A 154 -5.20 -5.27 -3.29
N GLY A 155 -5.79 -4.19 -3.81
CA GLY A 155 -5.97 -3.94 -5.23
C GLY A 155 -5.34 -2.61 -5.68
N PRO A 156 -4.47 -2.60 -6.71
CA PRO A 156 -3.94 -1.34 -7.26
C PRO A 156 -5.02 -0.58 -8.05
N MET A 157 -5.03 0.75 -7.94
CA MET A 157 -5.98 1.62 -8.65
C MET A 157 -7.44 1.26 -8.37
N ALA A 158 -8.30 0.95 -9.35
CA ALA A 158 -9.66 0.47 -9.06
C ALA A 158 -9.65 -0.79 -8.17
N GLY A 159 -8.59 -1.60 -8.27
CA GLY A 159 -8.36 -2.71 -7.35
C GLY A 159 -9.44 -3.80 -7.40
N VAL A 160 -10.15 -3.91 -8.53
CA VAL A 160 -11.24 -4.86 -8.65
C VAL A 160 -10.70 -6.30 -8.66
N ILE A 161 -11.29 -7.15 -7.82
CA ILE A 161 -11.02 -8.59 -7.79
C ILE A 161 -12.35 -9.33 -7.97
N SER A 162 -12.41 -10.22 -8.97
CA SER A 162 -13.57 -11.09 -9.22
C SER A 162 -13.23 -12.57 -9.03
N PRO A 163 -14.23 -13.45 -8.87
CA PRO A 163 -14.06 -14.84 -8.43
C PRO A 163 -13.06 -15.68 -9.23
N SER A 164 -13.02 -15.53 -10.55
CA SER A 164 -12.16 -16.31 -11.43
C SER A 164 -10.81 -15.64 -11.71
N MET A 165 -10.56 -14.43 -11.18
CA MET A 165 -9.25 -13.79 -11.37
C MET A 165 -8.17 -14.54 -10.57
N PRO A 166 -6.99 -14.79 -11.16
CA PRO A 166 -5.85 -15.28 -10.41
C PRO A 166 -5.33 -14.18 -9.47
N VAL A 167 -5.11 -14.55 -8.21
CA VAL A 167 -4.47 -13.73 -7.18
C VAL A 167 -3.19 -14.40 -6.71
N MET A 168 -2.18 -13.59 -6.42
CA MET A 168 -0.95 -14.01 -5.76
C MET A 168 -1.24 -14.26 -4.28
N VAL A 169 -0.72 -15.38 -3.75
CA VAL A 169 -0.93 -15.80 -2.37
C VAL A 169 0.35 -15.52 -1.58
N VAL A 170 0.24 -14.64 -0.59
CA VAL A 170 1.34 -14.30 0.32
C VAL A 170 0.99 -14.81 1.71
N GLU A 171 1.84 -15.65 2.28
CA GLU A 171 1.73 -16.16 3.65
C GLU A 171 2.76 -15.46 4.54
N ASN A 172 2.35 -14.97 5.70
CA ASN A 172 3.31 -14.46 6.67
C ASN A 172 3.92 -15.63 7.45
N ALA A 173 5.15 -16.04 7.12
CA ALA A 173 5.80 -17.19 7.76
C ALA A 173 6.11 -16.99 9.27
N ALA A 174 6.10 -15.74 9.75
CA ALA A 174 6.27 -15.40 11.15
C ALA A 174 4.93 -15.25 11.92
N GLY A 175 3.80 -15.34 11.23
CA GLY A 175 2.46 -15.18 11.79
C GLY A 175 1.47 -16.20 11.20
N GLU A 176 0.18 -15.96 11.41
CA GLU A 176 -0.90 -16.81 10.89
C GLU A 176 -1.66 -16.15 9.73
N ASN A 177 -1.40 -14.87 9.45
CA ASN A 177 -2.14 -14.09 8.48
C ASN A 177 -1.62 -14.27 7.04
N ARG A 178 -2.50 -13.95 6.09
CA ARG A 178 -2.23 -13.97 4.65
C ARG A 178 -2.52 -12.62 4.03
N ALA A 179 -2.01 -12.43 2.83
CA ALA A 179 -2.34 -11.31 1.98
C ALA A 179 -2.41 -11.74 0.52
N HIS A 180 -3.24 -11.06 -0.26
CA HIS A 180 -3.47 -11.37 -1.65
C HIS A 180 -3.49 -10.11 -2.52
N CYS A 181 -3.10 -10.25 -3.77
CA CYS A 181 -3.26 -9.20 -4.77
C CYS A 181 -3.49 -9.82 -6.15
N THR A 182 -4.13 -9.08 -7.04
CA THR A 182 -4.23 -9.48 -8.46
C THR A 182 -2.88 -9.47 -9.16
N LEU A 183 -2.84 -10.02 -10.36
CA LEU A 183 -1.68 -9.88 -11.26
C LEU A 183 -1.65 -8.48 -11.89
N ASN A 184 -0.46 -7.89 -11.98
CA ASN A 184 -0.30 -6.59 -12.61
C ASN A 184 -0.43 -6.69 -14.14
N GLU A 185 -1.44 -6.03 -14.69
CA GLU A 185 -1.80 -6.09 -16.12
C GLU A 185 -0.85 -5.34 -17.06
N GLY A 186 0.06 -4.53 -16.51
CA GLY A 186 0.94 -3.64 -17.26
C GLY A 186 0.41 -2.21 -17.38
N LEU A 187 0.88 -1.52 -18.43
CA LEU A 187 0.51 -0.15 -18.76
C LEU A 187 -0.45 -0.11 -19.97
N GLY A 188 -1.15 1.01 -20.15
CA GLY A 188 -2.09 1.22 -21.25
C GLY A 188 -3.53 0.86 -20.87
N LYS A 189 -4.25 0.19 -21.76
CA LYS A 189 -5.64 -0.21 -21.53
C LYS A 189 -5.67 -1.49 -20.68
N VAL A 190 -5.96 -1.30 -19.40
CA VAL A 190 -5.99 -2.33 -18.36
C VAL A 190 -7.19 -2.12 -17.45
N LEU A 191 -7.69 -3.21 -16.86
CA LEU A 191 -8.88 -3.22 -16.01
C LEU A 191 -8.71 -2.32 -14.80
N ARG A 192 -7.53 -2.31 -14.16
CA ARG A 192 -7.27 -1.47 -12.98
C ARG A 192 -7.43 0.03 -13.23
N TYR A 193 -7.39 0.49 -14.49
CA TYR A 193 -7.69 1.89 -14.88
C TYR A 193 -9.13 2.09 -15.39
N GLY A 194 -9.96 1.06 -15.35
CA GLY A 194 -11.35 1.08 -15.81
C GLY A 194 -11.57 0.70 -17.27
N ALA A 195 -10.52 0.32 -18.01
CA ALA A 195 -10.69 -0.15 -19.37
C ALA A 195 -11.30 -1.56 -19.39
N ASN A 196 -12.31 -1.78 -20.21
CA ASN A 196 -13.10 -3.03 -20.23
C ASN A 196 -13.37 -3.53 -21.66
N GLY A 197 -12.52 -3.16 -22.62
CA GLY A 197 -12.60 -3.63 -24.00
C GLY A 197 -12.12 -5.08 -24.18
N PRO A 198 -12.35 -5.69 -25.36
CA PRO A 198 -12.04 -7.10 -25.62
C PRO A 198 -10.59 -7.50 -25.31
N GLU A 199 -9.62 -6.65 -25.66
CA GLU A 199 -8.19 -6.91 -25.39
C GLU A 199 -7.84 -6.97 -23.90
N VAL A 200 -8.62 -6.31 -23.04
CA VAL A 200 -8.47 -6.39 -21.58
C VAL A 200 -8.98 -7.75 -21.11
N ILE A 201 -10.18 -8.13 -21.55
CA ILE A 201 -10.80 -9.41 -21.17
C ILE A 201 -9.97 -10.60 -21.67
N GLU A 202 -9.45 -10.54 -22.90
CA GLU A 202 -8.54 -11.55 -23.45
C GLU A 202 -7.27 -11.69 -22.60
N ARG A 203 -6.71 -10.58 -22.11
CA ARG A 203 -5.54 -10.61 -21.21
C ARG A 203 -5.89 -11.25 -19.86
N LEU A 204 -7.04 -10.93 -19.28
CA LEU A 204 -7.50 -11.55 -18.04
C LEU A 204 -7.69 -13.07 -18.20
N ARG A 205 -8.22 -13.53 -19.34
CA ARG A 205 -8.33 -14.95 -19.67
C ARG A 205 -6.96 -15.61 -19.86
N TRP A 206 -6.00 -14.91 -20.46
CA TRP A 206 -4.61 -15.40 -20.54
C TRP A 206 -3.97 -15.49 -19.15
N PHE A 207 -4.25 -14.54 -18.27
CA PHE A 207 -3.83 -14.60 -16.87
C PHE A 207 -4.41 -15.81 -16.15
N GLU A 208 -5.70 -16.07 -16.30
CA GLU A 208 -6.41 -17.21 -15.72
C GLU A 208 -5.86 -18.55 -16.20
N HIS A 209 -5.66 -18.70 -17.51
CA HIS A 209 -5.40 -20.02 -18.11
C HIS A 209 -3.92 -20.33 -18.35
N VAL A 210 -3.05 -19.31 -18.40
CA VAL A 210 -1.63 -19.49 -18.73
C VAL A 210 -0.73 -18.89 -17.67
N PHE A 211 -0.77 -17.56 -17.46
CA PHE A 211 0.21 -16.90 -16.59
C PHE A 211 0.10 -17.37 -15.14
N GLY A 212 -1.10 -17.32 -14.57
CA GLY A 212 -1.35 -17.68 -13.17
C GLY A 212 -0.93 -19.11 -12.86
N PRO A 213 -1.43 -20.12 -13.60
CA PRO A 213 -1.04 -21.51 -13.39
C PRO A 213 0.47 -21.77 -13.51
N LEU A 214 1.14 -21.15 -14.48
CA LEU A 214 2.59 -21.32 -14.67
C LEU A 214 3.41 -20.68 -13.56
N VAL A 215 3.10 -19.44 -13.19
CA VAL A 215 3.81 -18.75 -12.10
C VAL A 215 3.53 -19.43 -10.76
N GLY A 216 2.29 -19.83 -10.49
CA GLY A 216 1.94 -20.61 -9.29
C GLY A 216 2.71 -21.94 -9.22
N ALA A 217 2.83 -22.66 -10.34
CA ALA A 217 3.63 -23.88 -10.40
C ALA A 217 5.12 -23.62 -10.14
N ALA A 218 5.68 -22.55 -10.71
CA ALA A 218 7.07 -22.16 -10.48
C ALA A 218 7.33 -21.81 -9.00
N LEU A 219 6.45 -21.02 -8.38
CA LEU A 219 6.55 -20.63 -6.97
C LEU A 219 6.52 -21.86 -6.05
N ARG A 220 5.58 -22.78 -6.25
CA ARG A 220 5.50 -24.02 -5.48
C ARG A 220 6.75 -24.89 -5.66
N ALA A 221 7.34 -24.92 -6.85
CA ALA A 221 8.55 -25.69 -7.13
C ALA A 221 9.80 -25.16 -6.40
N ILE A 222 9.91 -23.84 -6.23
CA ILE A 222 11.06 -23.21 -5.54
C ILE A 222 10.84 -23.01 -4.03
N GLY A 223 9.66 -23.34 -3.51
CA GLY A 223 9.31 -23.16 -2.09
C GLY A 223 8.90 -21.71 -1.74
N GLY A 224 8.50 -20.93 -2.74
CA GLY A 224 8.10 -19.54 -2.60
C GLY A 224 9.25 -18.53 -2.64
N VAL A 225 8.90 -17.24 -2.52
CA VAL A 225 9.84 -16.10 -2.58
C VAL A 225 9.64 -15.20 -1.37
N ASP A 226 10.72 -14.89 -0.66
CA ASP A 226 10.71 -13.91 0.44
C ASP A 226 10.60 -12.49 -0.12
N LEU A 227 9.41 -11.90 0.00
CA LEU A 227 9.13 -10.57 -0.52
C LEU A 227 9.82 -9.47 0.30
N ARG A 228 10.11 -9.71 1.59
CA ARG A 228 10.81 -8.73 2.43
C ARG A 228 12.26 -8.59 1.97
N VAL A 229 12.95 -9.71 1.75
CA VAL A 229 14.33 -9.72 1.23
C VAL A 229 14.38 -9.14 -0.18
N MET A 230 13.45 -9.52 -1.06
CA MET A 230 13.41 -9.00 -2.43
C MET A 230 13.14 -7.50 -2.47
N THR A 231 12.21 -7.01 -1.64
CA THR A 231 11.90 -5.57 -1.55
C THR A 231 13.08 -4.78 -0.99
N ALA A 232 13.77 -5.29 0.04
CA ALA A 232 14.97 -4.66 0.56
C ALA A 232 16.07 -4.51 -0.51
N GLN A 233 16.27 -5.53 -1.34
CA GLN A 233 17.19 -5.46 -2.48
C GLN A 233 16.73 -4.45 -3.53
N ALA A 234 15.44 -4.44 -3.88
CA ALA A 234 14.87 -3.50 -4.84
C ALA A 234 15.08 -2.03 -4.40
N ILE A 235 14.85 -1.73 -3.12
CA ILE A 235 15.08 -0.41 -2.54
C ILE A 235 16.56 0.01 -2.66
N GLN A 236 17.50 -0.90 -2.36
CA GLN A 236 18.94 -0.65 -2.54
C GLN A 236 19.35 -0.50 -4.02
N MET A 237 18.50 -0.92 -4.96
CA MET A 237 18.69 -0.80 -6.40
C MET A 237 17.92 0.38 -7.02
N GLY A 238 17.38 1.27 -6.19
CA GLY A 238 16.80 2.53 -6.62
C GLY A 238 15.30 2.50 -6.91
N ASP A 239 14.59 1.43 -6.52
CA ASP A 239 13.14 1.42 -6.45
C ASP A 239 12.66 2.01 -5.11
N GLU A 240 11.43 2.55 -5.08
CA GLU A 240 10.71 2.80 -3.82
C GLU A 240 9.51 1.85 -3.63
N CYS A 241 9.24 1.01 -4.64
CA CYS A 241 8.24 -0.05 -4.63
C CYS A 241 6.77 0.42 -4.58
N HIS A 242 6.49 1.67 -4.98
CA HIS A 242 5.14 2.17 -5.29
C HIS A 242 5.07 2.70 -6.73
N ASN A 243 5.85 3.71 -7.07
CA ASN A 243 5.91 4.32 -8.41
C ASN A 243 7.02 3.76 -9.31
N ARG A 244 8.10 3.24 -8.72
CA ARG A 244 9.22 2.65 -9.43
C ARG A 244 9.46 1.24 -8.88
N ASN A 245 9.30 0.26 -9.77
CA ASN A 245 9.28 -1.18 -9.46
C ASN A 245 10.20 -1.99 -10.39
N LYS A 246 11.16 -1.31 -11.02
CA LYS A 246 11.96 -1.90 -12.10
C LYS A 246 12.97 -2.91 -11.56
N ALA A 247 13.65 -2.60 -10.47
CA ALA A 247 14.55 -3.54 -9.83
C ALA A 247 13.78 -4.75 -9.27
N GLY A 248 12.68 -4.52 -8.55
CA GLY A 248 11.83 -5.58 -8.00
C GLY A 248 11.30 -6.52 -9.08
N THR A 249 10.80 -5.98 -10.19
CA THR A 249 10.31 -6.79 -11.33
C THR A 249 11.43 -7.66 -11.91
N ASN A 250 12.64 -7.11 -12.08
CA ASN A 250 13.77 -7.86 -12.61
C ASN A 250 14.26 -8.95 -11.64
N LEU A 251 14.30 -8.65 -10.33
CA LEU A 251 14.65 -9.63 -9.30
C LEU A 251 13.65 -10.78 -9.28
N PHE A 252 12.35 -10.48 -9.27
CA PHE A 252 11.28 -11.48 -9.31
C PHE A 252 11.37 -12.36 -10.57
N THR A 253 11.52 -11.72 -11.74
CA THR A 253 11.64 -12.45 -13.01
C THR A 253 12.83 -13.40 -13.01
N ARG A 254 13.98 -12.95 -12.48
CA ARG A 254 15.19 -13.78 -12.35
C ARG A 254 14.96 -14.96 -11.41
N GLU A 255 14.25 -14.75 -10.31
CA GLU A 255 14.01 -15.77 -9.28
C GLU A 255 13.17 -16.94 -9.82
N ILE A 256 12.09 -16.65 -10.55
CA ILE A 256 11.16 -17.69 -11.01
C ILE A 256 11.55 -18.30 -12.37
N ALA A 257 12.43 -17.65 -13.14
CA ALA A 257 12.75 -18.07 -14.51
C ALA A 257 13.27 -19.51 -14.63
N PRO A 258 14.18 -20.01 -13.77
CA PRO A 258 14.64 -21.40 -13.84
C PRO A 258 13.50 -22.40 -13.68
N ALA A 259 12.64 -22.19 -12.68
CA ALA A 259 11.50 -23.08 -12.42
C ALA A 259 10.45 -23.04 -13.53
N LEU A 260 10.23 -21.88 -14.17
CA LEU A 260 9.39 -21.78 -15.36
C LEU A 260 9.95 -22.62 -16.52
N VAL A 261 11.27 -22.63 -16.72
CA VAL A 261 11.92 -23.44 -17.77
C VAL A 261 11.83 -24.94 -17.46
N GLU A 262 11.93 -25.31 -16.17
CA GLU A 262 11.97 -26.70 -15.72
C GLU A 262 10.58 -27.34 -15.54
N CYS A 263 9.50 -26.56 -15.48
CA CYS A 263 8.15 -27.06 -15.20
C CYS A 263 7.51 -27.91 -16.31
N GLY A 264 8.16 -28.06 -17.47
CA GLY A 264 7.70 -28.90 -18.58
C GLY A 264 6.51 -28.33 -19.37
N ALA A 265 6.14 -27.07 -19.15
CA ALA A 265 5.12 -26.38 -19.92
C ALA A 265 5.58 -26.08 -21.37
N PRO A 266 4.65 -25.80 -22.30
CA PRO A 266 5.02 -25.41 -23.66
C PRO A 266 5.98 -24.21 -23.66
N THR A 267 7.08 -24.32 -24.40
CA THR A 267 8.10 -23.26 -24.50
C THR A 267 7.51 -21.92 -24.97
N ALA A 268 6.46 -21.95 -25.80
CA ALA A 268 5.76 -20.76 -26.25
C ALA A 268 5.09 -20.00 -25.08
N ASP A 269 4.49 -20.72 -24.13
CA ASP A 269 3.81 -20.14 -22.98
C ASP A 269 4.81 -19.61 -21.96
N ILE A 270 5.88 -20.36 -21.67
CA ILE A 270 7.00 -19.91 -20.83
C ILE A 270 7.58 -18.61 -21.39
N ALA A 271 7.85 -18.57 -22.69
CA ALA A 271 8.38 -17.39 -23.34
C ALA A 271 7.39 -16.21 -23.34
N ALA A 272 6.07 -16.47 -23.40
CA ALA A 272 5.04 -15.45 -23.29
C ALA A 272 5.02 -14.82 -21.89
N VAL A 273 5.09 -15.64 -20.82
CA VAL A 273 5.20 -15.18 -19.43
C VAL A 273 6.45 -14.32 -19.24
N LEU A 274 7.62 -14.79 -19.66
CA LEU A 274 8.87 -14.05 -19.53
C LEU A 274 8.88 -12.74 -20.32
N ARG A 275 8.32 -12.72 -21.55
CA ARG A 275 8.16 -11.47 -22.33
C ARG A 275 7.19 -10.51 -21.68
N PHE A 276 6.11 -11.00 -21.07
CA PHE A 276 5.17 -10.16 -20.35
C PHE A 276 5.84 -9.46 -19.16
N LEU A 277 6.59 -10.21 -18.35
CA LEU A 277 7.37 -9.65 -17.24
C LEU A 277 8.43 -8.65 -17.73
N GLN A 278 9.17 -8.99 -18.79
CA GLN A 278 10.18 -8.12 -19.41
C GLN A 278 9.56 -6.80 -19.93
N GLY A 279 8.33 -6.84 -20.44
CA GLY A 279 7.61 -5.66 -20.94
C GLY A 279 6.89 -4.85 -19.87
N ASN A 280 6.85 -5.33 -18.62
CA ASN A 280 6.09 -4.74 -17.53
C ASN A 280 6.99 -4.40 -16.33
N ASP A 281 7.76 -3.32 -16.44
CA ASP A 281 8.59 -2.77 -15.35
C ASP A 281 7.80 -2.44 -14.06
N PHE A 282 6.46 -2.45 -14.11
CA PHE A 282 5.57 -2.12 -13.01
C PHE A 282 4.97 -3.35 -12.31
N PHE A 283 5.35 -4.56 -12.72
CA PHE A 283 4.74 -5.80 -12.22
C PHE A 283 4.84 -5.97 -10.71
N TYR A 284 6.01 -5.61 -10.15
CA TYR A 284 6.31 -5.80 -8.73
C TYR A 284 5.50 -4.91 -7.78
N LEU A 285 4.78 -3.88 -8.26
CA LEU A 285 3.92 -3.06 -7.39
C LEU A 285 2.94 -3.94 -6.60
N ASN A 286 2.25 -4.86 -7.27
CA ASN A 286 1.23 -5.68 -6.64
C ASN A 286 1.85 -6.56 -5.53
N LEU A 287 3.05 -7.10 -5.77
CA LEU A 287 3.81 -7.88 -4.79
C LEU A 287 4.24 -7.03 -3.59
N ALA A 288 4.74 -5.81 -3.83
CA ALA A 288 5.07 -4.87 -2.76
C ALA A 288 3.86 -4.51 -1.91
N MET A 289 2.68 -4.33 -2.54
CA MET A 289 1.43 -4.09 -1.84
C MET A 289 1.01 -5.29 -0.99
N ALA A 290 1.04 -6.52 -1.52
CA ALA A 290 0.67 -7.71 -0.76
C ALA A 290 1.65 -7.97 0.41
N MET A 291 2.95 -7.71 0.20
CA MET A 291 3.96 -7.72 1.27
C MET A 291 3.61 -6.70 2.36
N GLY A 292 3.31 -5.45 1.97
CA GLY A 292 2.92 -4.40 2.90
C GLY A 292 1.62 -4.71 3.64
N LYS A 293 0.62 -5.29 2.97
CA LYS A 293 -0.61 -5.76 3.60
C LYS A 293 -0.34 -6.85 4.64
N ALA A 294 0.44 -7.87 4.30
CA ALA A 294 0.79 -8.94 5.23
C ALA A 294 1.50 -8.42 6.49
N ALA A 295 2.42 -7.45 6.32
CA ALA A 295 3.11 -6.81 7.45
C ALA A 295 2.19 -5.88 8.25
N ALA A 296 1.37 -5.06 7.59
CA ALA A 296 0.47 -4.13 8.25
C ALA A 296 -0.66 -4.83 9.02
N ASP A 297 -1.22 -5.92 8.47
CA ASP A 297 -2.23 -6.73 9.14
C ASP A 297 -1.65 -7.46 10.36
N ALA A 298 -0.36 -7.85 10.33
CA ALA A 298 0.30 -8.41 11.50
C ALA A 298 0.36 -7.40 12.67
N ALA A 299 0.23 -6.10 12.41
CA ALA A 299 0.20 -5.03 13.41
C ALA A 299 -1.21 -4.48 13.68
N HIS A 300 -2.25 -5.07 13.07
CA HIS A 300 -3.63 -4.66 13.25
C HIS A 300 -4.24 -5.33 14.48
N ASP A 301 -5.30 -4.72 15.04
CA ASP A 301 -6.06 -5.24 16.18
C ASP A 301 -5.25 -5.37 17.50
N VAL A 302 -4.21 -4.54 17.66
CA VAL A 302 -3.46 -4.42 18.92
C VAL A 302 -4.15 -3.40 19.83
N ALA A 303 -4.78 -3.89 20.90
CA ALA A 303 -5.57 -3.08 21.82
C ALA A 303 -4.78 -1.87 22.37
N GLY A 304 -5.34 -0.67 22.18
CA GLY A 304 -4.73 0.59 22.63
C GLY A 304 -3.66 1.16 21.70
N SER A 305 -3.30 0.48 20.61
CA SER A 305 -2.37 0.99 19.61
C SER A 305 -3.03 2.09 18.75
N THR A 306 -2.30 3.18 18.56
CA THR A 306 -2.69 4.31 17.70
C THR A 306 -2.03 4.25 16.32
N MET A 307 -1.35 3.15 15.99
CA MET A 307 -0.74 2.98 14.67
C MET A 307 -1.81 2.89 13.57
N VAL A 308 -1.62 3.65 12.50
CA VAL A 308 -2.36 3.45 11.25
C VAL A 308 -1.89 2.13 10.63
N SER A 309 -2.81 1.19 10.44
CA SER A 309 -2.53 -0.14 9.89
C SER A 309 -3.10 -0.29 8.46
N THR A 310 -3.80 0.72 7.95
CA THR A 310 -4.27 0.76 6.56
C THR A 310 -4.45 2.19 6.13
N MET A 311 -3.90 2.53 4.96
CA MET A 311 -4.28 3.69 4.17
C MET A 311 -4.72 3.19 2.80
N ALA A 312 -5.91 3.59 2.37
CA ALA A 312 -6.49 3.13 1.11
C ALA A 312 -7.49 4.15 0.56
N ARG A 313 -7.76 4.09 -0.74
CA ARG A 313 -8.65 5.04 -1.41
C ARG A 313 -9.36 4.41 -2.60
N ASN A 314 -10.58 4.85 -2.88
CA ASN A 314 -11.45 4.25 -3.91
C ASN A 314 -11.78 5.20 -5.07
N GLY A 315 -11.11 6.36 -5.13
CA GLY A 315 -11.34 7.39 -6.14
C GLY A 315 -12.44 8.40 -5.77
N THR A 316 -13.10 8.23 -4.63
CA THR A 316 -14.05 9.20 -4.05
C THR A 316 -13.75 9.50 -2.59
N GLU A 317 -13.35 8.51 -1.81
CA GLU A 317 -12.91 8.63 -0.43
C GLU A 317 -11.51 8.04 -0.20
N PHE A 318 -10.75 8.72 0.65
CA PHE A 318 -9.59 8.20 1.34
C PHE A 318 -10.01 7.67 2.70
N GLY A 319 -9.52 6.51 3.09
CA GLY A 319 -9.84 5.84 4.34
C GLY A 319 -8.61 5.37 5.08
N ILE A 320 -8.65 5.44 6.40
CA ILE A 320 -7.69 4.78 7.28
C ILE A 320 -8.35 3.79 8.23
N ARG A 321 -7.58 2.79 8.65
CA ARG A 321 -7.86 1.97 9.84
C ARG A 321 -6.72 2.13 10.84
N VAL A 322 -7.05 2.10 12.11
CA VAL A 322 -6.11 2.26 13.23
C VAL A 322 -6.12 0.97 14.05
N SER A 323 -4.94 0.44 14.38
CA SER A 323 -4.75 -0.88 14.99
C SER A 323 -5.67 -1.13 16.19
N GLY A 324 -5.67 -0.25 17.20
CA GLY A 324 -6.49 -0.44 18.41
C GLY A 324 -7.99 -0.18 18.25
N LEU A 325 -8.47 0.12 17.04
CA LEU A 325 -9.87 0.43 16.73
C LEU A 325 -10.53 -0.61 15.81
N GLY A 326 -9.85 -1.73 15.54
CA GLY A 326 -10.32 -2.83 14.71
C GLY A 326 -10.70 -2.37 13.30
N ASP A 327 -11.77 -2.96 12.75
CA ASP A 327 -12.19 -2.74 11.35
C ASP A 327 -12.88 -1.40 11.06
N ARG A 328 -12.91 -0.48 12.03
CA ARG A 328 -13.53 0.83 11.83
C ARG A 328 -12.73 1.66 10.83
N TRP A 329 -13.40 2.08 9.76
CA TRP A 329 -12.88 3.08 8.82
C TRP A 329 -13.11 4.50 9.32
N PHE A 330 -12.10 5.35 9.10
CA PHE A 330 -12.21 6.80 9.17
C PHE A 330 -11.99 7.34 7.77
N THR A 331 -13.01 7.97 7.19
CA THR A 331 -12.98 8.42 5.80
C THR A 331 -13.03 9.94 5.67
N ALA A 332 -12.44 10.42 4.58
CA ALA A 332 -12.52 11.78 4.08
C ALA A 332 -12.57 11.74 2.54
N PRO A 333 -13.02 12.81 1.87
CA PRO A 333 -12.97 12.87 0.41
C PRO A 333 -11.54 12.62 -0.12
N SER A 334 -11.41 11.83 -1.19
CA SER A 334 -10.13 11.64 -1.88
C SER A 334 -9.63 12.97 -2.45
N GLU A 335 -8.37 13.28 -2.20
CA GLU A 335 -7.74 14.50 -2.72
C GLU A 335 -7.38 14.34 -4.21
N PRO A 336 -7.39 15.45 -4.99
CA PRO A 336 -6.82 15.46 -6.32
C PRO A 336 -5.29 15.31 -6.27
N VAL A 337 -4.76 14.43 -7.12
CA VAL A 337 -3.29 14.22 -7.22
C VAL A 337 -2.66 15.38 -7.99
N ARG A 338 -1.69 16.05 -7.35
CA ARG A 338 -0.90 17.12 -7.96
C ARG A 338 0.43 16.55 -8.46
N GLY A 339 0.64 16.55 -9.78
CA GLY A 339 1.84 16.03 -10.41
C GLY A 339 2.01 16.52 -11.84
N LEU A 340 2.96 15.93 -12.56
CA LEU A 340 3.13 16.18 -14.00
C LEU A 340 2.07 15.40 -14.79
N TYR A 341 1.52 16.04 -15.82
CA TYR A 341 0.51 15.46 -16.70
C TYR A 341 1.15 15.14 -18.06
N PHE A 342 0.71 14.04 -18.68
CA PHE A 342 1.13 13.73 -20.05
C PHE A 342 0.62 14.78 -21.05
N PRO A 343 1.33 15.00 -22.18
CA PRO A 343 0.90 15.96 -23.19
C PRO A 343 -0.56 15.74 -23.62
N GLY A 344 -1.36 16.80 -23.56
CA GLY A 344 -2.78 16.77 -23.92
C GLY A 344 -3.75 16.55 -22.75
N TYR A 345 -3.25 16.28 -21.55
CA TYR A 345 -4.05 16.11 -20.33
C TYR A 345 -3.72 17.17 -19.27
N GLY A 346 -4.66 17.42 -18.35
CA GLY A 346 -4.47 18.29 -17.20
C GLY A 346 -5.30 17.87 -15.98
N PRO A 347 -5.28 18.68 -14.90
CA PRO A 347 -5.99 18.36 -13.65
C PRO A 347 -7.50 18.12 -13.78
N ALA A 348 -8.14 18.70 -14.80
CA ALA A 348 -9.57 18.49 -15.05
C ALA A 348 -9.90 17.10 -15.61
N ASP A 349 -8.90 16.39 -16.15
CA ASP A 349 -9.04 15.03 -16.68
C ASP A 349 -8.73 13.96 -15.62
N ALA A 350 -8.16 14.35 -14.47
CA ALA A 350 -7.74 13.42 -13.44
C ALA A 350 -8.90 12.96 -12.55
N ASN A 351 -8.91 11.66 -12.25
CA ASN A 351 -9.67 11.14 -11.12
C ASN A 351 -8.94 11.50 -9.80
N PRO A 352 -9.67 11.73 -8.69
CA PRO A 352 -9.06 11.79 -7.36
C PRO A 352 -8.28 10.51 -7.01
N ASP A 353 -7.48 10.57 -5.93
CA ASP A 353 -6.61 9.47 -5.52
C ASP A 353 -7.38 8.14 -5.32
N ILE A 354 -6.81 7.05 -5.84
CA ILE A 354 -7.46 5.73 -5.99
C ILE A 354 -6.44 4.58 -5.88
N GLY A 355 -6.82 3.50 -5.18
CA GLY A 355 -6.00 2.29 -4.95
C GLY A 355 -5.83 1.90 -3.49
N ASP A 356 -5.34 0.69 -3.29
CA ASP A 356 -4.79 0.23 -2.00
C ASP A 356 -3.28 0.40 -1.90
N SER A 357 -2.63 0.91 -2.96
CA SER A 357 -1.16 1.06 -3.00
C SER A 357 -0.55 1.92 -1.88
N ALA A 358 -1.35 2.76 -1.21
CA ALA A 358 -0.95 3.50 -0.01
C ALA A 358 -0.60 2.57 1.20
N ILE A 359 -0.90 1.27 1.10
CA ILE A 359 -0.40 0.26 2.02
C ILE A 359 1.15 0.17 2.01
N THR A 360 1.78 0.56 0.89
CA THR A 360 3.24 0.62 0.78
C THR A 360 3.81 1.72 1.69
N GLU A 361 3.24 2.93 1.69
CA GLU A 361 3.59 3.98 2.65
C GLU A 361 3.20 3.62 4.09
N THR A 362 2.12 2.87 4.29
CA THR A 362 1.69 2.43 5.63
C THR A 362 2.78 1.60 6.35
N VAL A 363 3.60 0.86 5.59
CA VAL A 363 4.74 0.09 6.13
C VAL A 363 6.10 0.77 5.93
N GLY A 364 6.11 2.06 5.56
CA GLY A 364 7.33 2.86 5.47
C GLY A 364 8.12 2.75 4.16
N ILE A 365 7.53 2.21 3.09
CA ILE A 365 8.13 2.23 1.73
C ILE A 365 7.39 3.25 0.84
N GLY A 366 7.54 3.17 -0.49
CA GLY A 366 6.91 4.12 -1.42
C GLY A 366 7.42 5.54 -1.20
N GLY A 367 6.52 6.50 -1.05
CA GLY A 367 6.86 7.90 -0.75
C GLY A 367 7.77 8.08 0.48
N PHE A 368 7.67 7.19 1.48
CA PHE A 368 8.51 7.24 2.68
C PHE A 368 9.95 6.78 2.42
N ALA A 369 10.20 6.02 1.35
CA ALA A 369 11.53 5.58 0.93
C ALA A 369 12.05 6.33 -0.31
N LEU A 370 11.43 7.47 -0.65
CA LEU A 370 11.68 8.19 -1.90
C LEU A 370 13.14 8.64 -2.07
N ALA A 371 13.86 8.94 -0.98
CA ALA A 371 15.30 9.23 -1.02
C ALA A 371 16.13 8.12 -1.68
N GLY A 372 15.69 6.86 -1.58
CA GLY A 372 16.31 5.72 -2.25
C GLY A 372 16.09 5.68 -3.75
N ALA A 373 15.11 6.42 -4.29
CA ALA A 373 14.68 6.35 -5.68
C ALA A 373 14.82 7.70 -6.44
N PRO A 374 16.00 8.34 -6.49
CA PRO A 374 16.15 9.70 -7.03
C PRO A 374 15.71 9.84 -8.51
N ALA A 375 15.71 8.75 -9.28
CA ALA A 375 15.29 8.79 -10.68
C ALA A 375 13.78 9.05 -10.86
N ILE A 376 12.94 8.74 -9.86
CA ILE A 376 11.49 8.96 -9.96
C ILE A 376 11.09 10.39 -9.59
N VAL A 377 11.93 11.12 -8.87
CA VAL A 377 11.62 12.45 -8.32
C VAL A 377 11.24 13.46 -9.41
N GLN A 378 11.94 13.41 -10.55
CA GLN A 378 11.60 14.27 -11.70
C GLN A 378 10.26 13.89 -12.34
N PHE A 379 9.84 12.63 -12.23
CA PHE A 379 8.61 12.12 -12.80
C PHE A 379 7.39 12.45 -11.94
N ILE A 380 7.50 12.30 -10.62
CA ILE A 380 6.41 12.59 -9.68
C ILE A 380 6.28 14.08 -9.32
N GLY A 381 7.28 14.89 -9.70
CA GLY A 381 7.32 16.33 -9.45
C GLY A 381 8.02 16.66 -8.13
N GLY A 382 9.16 17.35 -8.21
CA GLY A 382 9.97 17.74 -7.06
C GLY A 382 11.46 17.79 -7.39
N THR A 383 12.30 17.94 -6.37
CA THR A 383 13.77 17.88 -6.47
C THR A 383 14.34 16.75 -5.60
N PRO A 384 15.53 16.21 -5.92
CA PRO A 384 16.17 15.20 -5.07
C PRO A 384 16.36 15.65 -3.60
N ALA A 385 16.51 16.95 -3.37
CA ALA A 385 16.59 17.50 -2.01
C ALA A 385 15.23 17.47 -1.26
N ASP A 386 14.11 17.50 -1.99
CA ASP A 386 12.78 17.32 -1.40
C ASP A 386 12.59 15.85 -1.00
N ALA A 387 13.02 14.90 -1.84
CA ALA A 387 12.99 13.48 -1.52
C ALA A 387 13.78 13.16 -0.23
N LEU A 388 14.98 13.73 -0.07
CA LEU A 388 15.79 13.59 1.15
C LEU A 388 15.17 14.26 2.39
N ARG A 389 14.21 15.17 2.21
CA ARG A 389 13.54 15.87 3.32
C ARG A 389 12.27 15.15 3.76
N TYR A 390 11.62 14.45 2.84
CA TYR A 390 10.39 13.71 3.12
C TYR A 390 10.65 12.32 3.72
N THR A 391 11.78 11.70 3.38
CA THR A 391 12.31 10.49 4.02
C THR A 391 13.09 10.84 5.27
#